data_AF-A0A318S746-F1
#
_entry.id   AF-A0A318S746-F1
#
_cell.length_a   1.000
_cell.length_b   1.000
_cell.length_c   1.000
_cell.angle_alpha   90.00
_cell.angle_beta   90.00
_cell.angle_gamma   90.00
#
_symmetry.space_group_name_H-M   'P 1'
#
loop_
_entity.id
_entity.type
_entity.pdbx_description
1 polymer ?
#
loop_
_entity_poly.entity_id
_entity_poly.type
_entity_poly.pdbx_seq_one_letter_code
_entity_poly.pdbx_strand_id
1 'polypeptide(L)' 'MERPPLDIVALRLCHCRAERASTEGALHLAVLHYRQCLEAAERREDAQAIQFFALKLGETYERMGLHDKAANFKAFAEV' A
#
# COMPACT_ATOMS: atom_id res chain seq x y z
N MET A 1 -9.94 18.01 -2.54
CA MET A 1 -9.24 17.02 -3.39
C MET A 1 -10.28 15.98 -3.80
N GLU A 2 -10.63 15.93 -5.07
CA GLU A 2 -11.56 14.91 -5.59
C GLU A 2 -10.92 13.53 -5.39
N ARG A 3 -11.60 12.66 -4.63
CA ARG A 3 -11.13 11.30 -4.38
C ARG A 3 -11.26 10.51 -5.69
N PRO A 4 -10.22 9.83 -6.16
CA PRO A 4 -10.30 9.06 -7.38
C PRO A 4 -11.40 7.98 -7.24
N PRO A 5 -12.14 7.72 -8.33
CA PRO A 5 -13.22 6.73 -8.33
C PRO A 5 -12.70 5.37 -7.87
N LEU A 6 -13.57 4.60 -7.21
CA LEU A 6 -13.35 3.21 -6.81
C LEU A 6 -13.30 2.27 -8.04
N ASP A 7 -12.63 2.69 -9.11
CA ASP A 7 -12.43 1.91 -10.32
C ASP A 7 -11.27 0.93 -10.11
N ILE A 8 -11.50 -0.34 -10.43
CA ILE A 8 -10.48 -1.39 -10.39
C ILE A 8 -9.26 -1.05 -11.26
N VAL A 9 -9.45 -0.30 -12.34
CA VAL A 9 -8.35 0.16 -13.21
C VAL A 9 -7.47 1.16 -12.47
N ALA A 10 -8.06 2.13 -11.76
CA ALA A 10 -7.33 3.12 -10.97
C ALA A 10 -6.51 2.46 -9.85
N LEU A 11 -7.08 1.45 -9.18
CA LEU A 11 -6.38 0.67 -8.15
C LEU A 11 -5.17 -0.06 -8.73
N ARG A 12 -5.34 -0.74 -9.88
CA ARG A 12 -4.24 -1.45 -10.56
C ARG A 12 -3.13 -0.50 -11.01
N LEU A 13 -3.48 0.64 -11.60
CA LEU A 13 -2.52 1.65 -12.01
C LEU A 13 -1.74 2.20 -10.80
N CYS A 14 -2.42 2.44 -9.69
CA CYS A 14 -1.79 2.88 -8.45
C CYS A 14 -0.81 1.82 -7.91
N HIS A 15 -1.22 0.54 -7.90
CA HIS A 15 -0.35 -0.57 -7.52
C HIS A 15 0.89 -0.68 -8.42
N CYS A 16 0.74 -0.59 -9.75
CA CYS A 16 1.89 -0.61 -10.66
C CYS A 16 2.87 0.54 -10.41
N ARG A 17 2.37 1.74 -10.06
CA ARG A 17 3.22 2.87 -9.67
C ARG A 17 3.94 2.63 -8.34
N ALA A 18 3.26 2.01 -7.37
CA ALA A 18 3.86 1.64 -6.08
C ALA A 18 5.02 0.66 -6.28
N GLU A 19 4.79 -0.43 -7.02
CA GLU A 19 5.80 -1.45 -7.33
C GLU A 19 7.00 -0.83 -8.03
N ARG A 20 6.77 -0.02 -9.06
CA ARG A 20 7.84 0.67 -9.78
C ARG A 20 8.67 1.57 -8.88
N ALA A 21 8.03 2.42 -8.07
CA ALA A 21 8.72 3.28 -7.12
C ALA A 21 9.50 2.47 -6.07
N SER A 22 8.95 1.33 -5.65
CA SER A 22 9.58 0.40 -4.72
C SER A 22 10.85 -0.21 -5.33
N THR A 23 10.82 -0.64 -6.59
CA THR A 23 11.98 -1.16 -7.31
C THR A 23 13.03 -0.09 -7.60
N GLU A 24 12.62 1.12 -7.96
CA GLU A 24 13.51 2.25 -8.27
C GLU A 24 14.14 2.90 -7.02
N GLY A 25 13.78 2.43 -5.81
CA GLY A 25 14.30 2.97 -4.55
C GLY A 25 13.65 4.28 -4.10
N ALA A 26 12.63 4.76 -4.82
CA ALA A 26 11.80 5.89 -4.43
C ALA A 26 10.77 5.48 -3.35
N LEU A 27 11.26 5.01 -2.20
CA LEU A 27 10.45 4.35 -1.16
C LEU A 27 9.32 5.25 -0.61
N HIS A 28 9.53 6.57 -0.56
CA HIS A 28 8.49 7.51 -0.14
C HIS A 28 7.30 7.56 -1.12
N LEU A 29 7.55 7.47 -2.43
CA LEU A 29 6.49 7.36 -3.44
C LEU A 29 5.83 5.99 -3.39
N ALA A 30 6.60 4.93 -3.14
CA ALA A 30 6.04 3.59 -2.95
C ALA A 30 5.05 3.57 -1.78
N VAL A 31 5.42 4.12 -0.62
CA VAL A 31 4.53 4.27 0.54
C VAL A 31 3.28 5.07 0.19
N LEU A 32 3.43 6.21 -0.50
CA LEU A 32 2.28 7.03 -0.91
C LEU A 32 1.27 6.22 -1.73
N HIS A 33 1.75 5.50 -2.74
CA HIS A 33 0.88 4.72 -3.63
C HIS A 33 0.30 3.48 -2.94
N TYR A 34 1.07 2.73 -2.16
CA TYR A 34 0.50 1.60 -1.41
C TYR A 34 -0.55 2.05 -0.38
N ARG A 35 -0.40 3.22 0.26
CA ARG A 35 -1.44 3.77 1.15
C ARG A 35 -2.72 4.13 0.40
N GLN A 36 -2.61 4.67 -0.82
CA GLN A 36 -3.76 4.93 -1.67
C GLN A 36 -4.48 3.63 -2.08
N CYS A 37 -3.71 2.57 -2.38
CA CYS A 37 -4.25 1.24 -2.64
C CYS A 37 -4.96 0.66 -1.41
N LEU A 38 -4.36 0.80 -0.22
CA LEU A 38 -4.94 0.33 1.04
C LEU A 38 -6.27 1.03 1.34
N GLU A 39 -6.32 2.37 1.27
CA GLU A 39 -7.57 3.13 1.47
C GLU A 39 -8.65 2.75 0.45
N ALA A 40 -8.27 2.41 -0.78
CA ALA A 40 -9.20 1.94 -1.79
C ALA A 40 -9.70 0.51 -1.51
N ALA A 41 -8.85 -0.36 -0.97
CA ALA A 41 -9.22 -1.72 -0.55
C ALA A 41 -10.15 -1.69 0.68
N GLU A 42 -9.84 -0.85 1.68
CA GLU A 42 -10.69 -0.62 2.86
C GLU A 42 -12.09 -0.13 2.47
N ARG A 43 -12.17 0.83 1.55
CA ARG A 43 -13.46 1.34 1.05
C ARG A 43 -14.30 0.32 0.29
N ARG A 44 -13.67 -0.75 -0.22
CA ARG A 44 -14.34 -1.86 -0.91
C ARG A 44 -14.62 -3.04 0.02
N GLU A 45 -14.16 -2.96 1.28
CA GLU A 45 -14.24 -4.03 2.26
C GLU A 45 -13.57 -5.33 1.74
N ASP A 46 -12.56 -5.18 0.88
CA ASP A 46 -11.80 -6.29 0.29
C ASP A 46 -10.69 -6.72 1.25
N ALA A 47 -11.03 -7.63 2.17
CA ALA A 47 -10.11 -8.11 3.20
C ALA A 47 -8.78 -8.63 2.62
N GLN A 48 -8.82 -9.34 1.49
CA GLN A 48 -7.62 -9.89 0.87
C GLN A 48 -6.73 -8.79 0.31
N ALA A 49 -7.31 -7.77 -0.34
CA ALA A 49 -6.54 -6.63 -0.83
C ALA A 49 -5.99 -5.77 0.33
N ILE A 50 -6.75 -5.61 1.41
CA ILE A 50 -6.29 -4.91 2.63
C ILE A 50 -5.03 -5.59 3.18
N GLN A 51 -5.09 -6.91 3.42
CA GLN A 51 -3.95 -7.69 3.93
C GLN A 51 -2.74 -7.59 2.98
N PHE A 52 -2.97 -7.71 1.67
CA PHE A 52 -1.91 -7.60 0.68
C PHE A 52 -1.20 -6.23 0.71
N PHE A 53 -1.97 -5.13 0.69
CA PHE A 53 -1.37 -3.78 0.68
C PHE A 53 -0.77 -3.40 2.03
N ALA A 54 -1.33 -3.89 3.14
CA ALA A 54 -0.75 -3.75 4.47
C ALA A 54 0.62 -4.43 4.54
N LEU A 55 0.74 -5.67 4.04
CA LEU A 55 2.03 -6.37 3.98
C LEU A 55 3.05 -5.60 3.12
N LYS A 56 2.66 -5.11 1.95
CA LYS A 56 3.54 -4.31 1.07
C LYS A 56 4.01 -3.01 1.73
N LEU A 57 3.16 -2.34 2.50
CA LEU A 57 3.57 -1.19 3.30
C LEU A 57 4.57 -1.59 4.39
N GLY A 58 4.34 -2.71 5.07
CA GLY A 58 5.27 -3.28 6.03
C GLY A 58 6.66 -3.50 5.45
N GLU A 59 6.75 -4.20 4.32
CA GLU A 59 8.01 -4.43 3.57
C GLU A 59 8.69 -3.12 3.17
N THR A 60 7.91 -2.14 2.70
CA THR A 60 8.46 -0.85 2.26
C THR A 60 9.03 -0.05 3.42
N TYR A 61 8.34 -0.02 4.58
CA TYR A 61 8.84 0.64 5.78
C TYR A 61 10.08 -0.05 6.36
N GLU A 62 10.15 -1.38 6.28
CA GLU A 62 11.32 -2.15 6.69
C GLU A 62 12.55 -1.78 5.84
N ARG A 63 12.37 -1.65 4.52
CA ARG A 63 13.43 -1.17 3.61
C ARG A 63 13.86 0.28 3.88
N MET A 64 13.00 1.08 4.50
CA MET A 64 13.33 2.45 4.96
C MET A 64 14.01 2.49 6.33
N GLY A 65 14.16 1.35 7.03
CA GLY A 65 14.67 1.30 8.40
C GLY A 65 13.64 1.70 9.47
N LEU A 66 12.36 1.80 9.11
CA LEU A 66 11.26 2.20 10.00
C LEU A 66 10.57 0.95 10.59
N HIS A 67 11.31 0.17 11.37
CA HIS A 67 10.90 -1.16 11.84
C HIS A 67 9.61 -1.17 12.66
N ASP A 68 9.39 -0.19 13.54
CA ASP A 68 8.16 -0.12 14.35
C ASP A 68 6.91 0.08 13.47
N LYS A 69 7.02 0.94 12.45
CA LYS A 69 5.94 1.12 11.47
C LYS A 69 5.73 -0.13 10.64
N ALA A 70 6.81 -0.80 10.25
CA ALA A 70 6.73 -2.05 9.50
C ALA A 70 5.97 -3.13 10.29
N ALA A 71 6.29 -3.30 11.57
CA ALA A 71 5.62 -4.26 12.45
C ALA A 71 4.12 -3.98 12.58
N ASN A 72 3.72 -2.71 12.76
CA ASN A 72 2.30 -2.35 12.85
C ASN A 72 1.51 -2.72 11.58
N PHE A 73 2.07 -2.48 10.40
CA PHE A 73 1.41 -2.83 9.14
C PHE A 73 1.41 -4.34 8.87
N LYS A 74 2.46 -5.07 9.28
CA LYS A 74 2.48 -6.53 9.20
C LYS A 74 1.44 -7.16 10.14
N ALA A 75 1.36 -6.70 11.38
CA ALA A 75 0.34 -7.17 12.33
C ALA A 75 -1.08 -6.86 11.82
N PHE A 76 -1.30 -5.69 11.22
CA PHE A 76 -2.58 -5.34 10.60
C PHE A 76 -2.95 -6.27 9.42
N ALA A 77 -1.97 -6.83 8.72
CA ALA A 77 -2.21 -7.78 7.63
C ALA A 77 -2.55 -9.21 8.11
N GLU A 78 -2.39 -9.50 9.41
CA GLU A 78 -2.65 -10.82 10.01
C GLU A 78 -4.02 -10.91 10.70
N VAL A 79 -4.79 -9.81 10.71
CA VAL A 79 -6.16 -9.72 11.24
C VAL A 79 -7.17 -10.13 10.18
#